data_AF-A0A6N9P4T0-F1
#
_entry.id   AF-A0A6N9P4T0-F1
#
_cell.length_a   1.000
_cell.length_b   1.000
_cell.length_c   1.000
_cell.angle_alpha   90.00
_cell.angle_beta   90.00
_cell.angle_gamma   90.00
#
_symmetry.space_group_name_H-M   'P 1'
#
loop_
_entity.id
_entity.type
_entity.pdbx_description
1 polymer ?
#
loop_
_entity_poly.entity_id
_entity_poly.type
_entity_poly.pdbx_seq_one_letter_code
_entity_poly.pdbx_strand_id
1 'polypeptide(L)'
;MNNQQILERLSYALRNVELLAAFQEYDHLDAAIQICGEDFRLGEDSIEWLDYDELLAATGDFFAFSNGHDDYDYCGYSSFYVSSAPLREYYDLCRIHAQKHGRRYQKDPYVMKADHFVCQTLLHSVPYGIWVRISTNPTHEYGNGIAIQTYEDFCGFYELITALLEITEYFKYEVEVLRHELREERKEAA
;
A
#
# COMPACT_ATOMS: atom_id res chain seq x y z
N MET A 1 -4.92 -27.00 -27.13
CA MET A 1 -5.45 -26.04 -26.15
C MET A 1 -6.96 -25.99 -26.33
N ASN A 2 -7.75 -26.29 -25.30
CA ASN A 2 -9.22 -26.26 -25.38
C ASN A 2 -9.75 -24.82 -25.14
N ASN A 3 -11.04 -24.58 -25.42
CA ASN A 3 -11.64 -23.25 -25.26
C ASN A 3 -11.54 -22.70 -23.82
N GLN A 4 -11.57 -23.57 -22.82
CA GLN A 4 -11.44 -23.18 -21.41
C GLN A 4 -10.03 -22.63 -21.11
N GLN A 5 -8.98 -23.34 -21.55
CA GLN A 5 -7.60 -22.90 -21.41
C GLN A 5 -7.34 -21.57 -22.16
N ILE A 6 -8.01 -21.34 -23.28
CA ILE A 6 -7.92 -20.05 -24.00
C ILE A 6 -8.54 -18.93 -23.17
N LEU A 7 -9.73 -19.15 -22.60
CA LEU A 7 -10.43 -18.16 -21.79
C LEU A 7 -9.66 -17.83 -20.50
N GLU A 8 -9.10 -18.84 -19.84
CA GLU A 8 -8.27 -18.65 -18.65
C GLU A 8 -7.05 -17.78 -18.99
N ARG A 9 -6.29 -18.12 -20.05
CA ARG A 9 -5.13 -17.32 -20.48
C ARG A 9 -5.49 -15.88 -20.84
N LEU A 10 -6.62 -15.67 -21.52
CA LEU A 10 -7.10 -14.32 -21.86
C LEU A 10 -7.48 -13.53 -20.61
N SER A 11 -8.11 -14.18 -19.62
CA SER A 11 -8.46 -13.53 -18.35
C SER A 11 -7.22 -13.09 -17.57
N TYR A 12 -6.17 -13.93 -17.53
CA TYR A 12 -4.90 -13.56 -16.89
C TYR A 12 -4.23 -12.40 -17.63
N ALA A 13 -4.13 -12.48 -18.95
CA ALA A 13 -3.54 -11.41 -19.75
C ALA A 13 -4.26 -10.07 -19.55
N LEU A 14 -5.60 -10.08 -19.47
CA LEU A 14 -6.38 -8.87 -19.23
C LEU A 14 -6.08 -8.28 -17.84
N ARG A 15 -6.11 -9.09 -16.78
CA ARG A 15 -5.77 -8.64 -15.41
C ARG A 15 -4.37 -8.02 -15.33
N ASN A 16 -3.43 -8.57 -16.09
CA ASN A 16 -2.06 -8.05 -16.13
C ASN A 16 -2.01 -6.65 -16.75
N VAL A 17 -2.75 -6.45 -17.85
CA VAL A 17 -2.86 -5.14 -18.50
C VAL A 17 -3.56 -4.14 -17.57
N GLU A 18 -4.62 -4.56 -16.88
CA GLU A 18 -5.33 -3.73 -15.90
C GLU A 18 -4.40 -3.31 -14.75
N LEU A 19 -3.58 -4.23 -14.24
CA LEU A 19 -2.64 -3.93 -13.16
C LEU A 19 -1.56 -2.95 -13.61
N LEU A 20 -0.96 -3.17 -14.77
CA LEU A 20 0.02 -2.24 -15.34
C LEU A 20 -0.60 -0.87 -15.63
N ALA A 21 -1.86 -0.83 -16.08
CA ALA A 21 -2.58 0.42 -16.25
C ALA A 21 -2.79 1.15 -14.92
N ALA A 22 -3.09 0.45 -13.83
CA ALA A 22 -3.16 1.04 -12.50
C ALA A 22 -1.80 1.60 -12.06
N PHE A 23 -0.71 0.84 -12.22
CA PHE A 23 0.64 1.35 -11.94
C PHE A 23 0.98 2.60 -12.77
N GLN A 24 0.58 2.64 -14.04
CA GLN A 24 0.74 3.82 -14.90
C GLN A 24 -0.11 5.01 -14.43
N GLU A 25 -1.35 4.77 -14.02
CA GLU A 25 -2.28 5.80 -13.54
C GLU A 25 -1.74 6.51 -12.30
N TYR A 26 -1.11 5.76 -11.39
CA TYR A 26 -0.58 6.28 -10.13
C TYR A 26 0.90 6.70 -10.19
N ASP A 27 1.52 6.71 -11.37
CA ASP A 27 2.94 7.07 -11.57
C ASP A 27 3.92 6.14 -10.83
N HIS A 28 3.61 4.84 -10.81
CA HIS A 28 4.44 3.77 -10.25
C HIS A 28 4.89 2.73 -11.30
N LEU A 29 4.57 2.91 -12.59
CA LEU A 29 4.92 1.93 -13.63
C LEU A 29 6.43 1.73 -13.74
N ASP A 30 7.22 2.80 -13.69
CA ASP A 30 8.69 2.70 -13.77
C ASP A 30 9.26 1.90 -12.59
N ALA A 31 8.70 2.07 -11.38
CA ALA A 31 9.10 1.29 -10.21
C ALA A 31 8.73 -0.20 -10.37
N ALA A 32 7.54 -0.49 -10.91
CA ALA A 32 7.12 -1.86 -11.20
C ALA A 32 8.02 -2.52 -12.26
N ILE A 33 8.34 -1.81 -13.34
CA ILE A 33 9.27 -2.31 -14.38
C ILE A 33 10.67 -2.52 -13.81
N GLN A 34 11.14 -1.63 -12.93
CA GLN A 34 12.47 -1.77 -12.32
C GLN A 34 12.57 -2.99 -11.41
N ILE A 35 11.53 -3.29 -10.63
CA ILE A 35 11.52 -4.41 -9.68
C ILE A 35 11.28 -5.74 -10.41
N CYS A 36 10.24 -5.80 -11.26
CA CYS A 36 9.84 -7.04 -11.94
C CYS A 36 10.62 -7.32 -13.23
N GLY A 37 11.37 -6.34 -13.74
CA GLY A 37 12.09 -6.41 -15.02
C GLY A 37 11.24 -6.09 -16.25
N GLU A 38 11.90 -5.85 -17.40
CA GLU A 38 11.26 -5.61 -18.70
C GLU A 38 10.47 -6.82 -19.21
N ASP A 39 10.96 -8.01 -18.84
CA ASP A 39 10.27 -9.27 -19.01
C ASP A 39 9.31 -9.43 -17.83
N PHE A 40 8.19 -8.69 -17.87
CA PHE A 40 7.04 -8.88 -16.98
C PHE A 40 6.40 -10.25 -17.26
N ARG A 41 7.17 -11.32 -17.04
CA ARG A 41 6.82 -12.72 -17.24
C ARG A 41 6.05 -13.18 -16.02
N LEU A 42 4.81 -12.71 -15.95
CA LEU A 42 3.81 -13.37 -15.14
C LEU A 42 3.66 -14.78 -15.72
N GLY A 43 4.23 -15.77 -15.02
CA GLY A 43 4.75 -17.00 -15.60
C GLY A 43 3.83 -17.68 -16.62
N GLU A 44 4.30 -17.84 -17.87
CA GLU A 44 3.64 -18.71 -18.85
C GLU A 44 3.57 -20.18 -18.38
N ASP A 45 4.44 -20.56 -17.45
CA ASP A 45 4.56 -21.93 -16.91
C ASP A 45 3.98 -22.10 -15.50
N SER A 46 3.40 -21.06 -14.89
CA SER A 46 2.69 -21.18 -13.61
C SER A 46 1.49 -20.25 -13.56
N ILE A 47 0.34 -20.80 -13.94
CA ILE A 47 -1.02 -20.31 -13.64
C ILE A 47 -1.23 -20.04 -12.12
N GLU A 48 -0.25 -20.36 -11.27
CA GLU A 48 -0.36 -20.45 -9.81
C GLU A 48 0.50 -19.43 -9.03
N TRP A 49 1.44 -18.71 -9.65
CA TRP A 49 2.33 -17.80 -8.91
C TRP A 49 2.56 -16.50 -9.70
N LEU A 50 1.69 -15.51 -9.49
CA LEU A 50 2.13 -14.12 -9.66
C LEU A 50 3.08 -13.82 -8.50
N ASP A 51 4.26 -13.26 -8.80
CA ASP A 51 5.16 -12.70 -7.78
C ASP A 51 4.57 -11.37 -7.26
N TYR A 52 3.40 -11.47 -6.64
CA TYR A 52 2.67 -10.34 -6.07
C TYR A 52 3.52 -9.60 -5.04
N ASP A 53 4.51 -10.24 -4.43
CA ASP A 53 5.45 -9.61 -3.50
C ASP A 53 6.25 -8.49 -4.18
N GLU A 54 6.68 -8.68 -5.43
CA GLU A 54 7.41 -7.67 -6.20
C GLU A 54 6.52 -6.50 -6.58
N LEU A 55 5.27 -6.80 -6.95
CA LEU A 55 4.28 -5.79 -7.30
C LEU A 55 3.83 -5.00 -6.07
N LEU A 56 3.65 -5.67 -4.93
CA LEU A 56 3.43 -5.03 -3.64
C LEU A 56 4.61 -4.14 -3.28
N ALA A 57 5.85 -4.59 -3.52
CA ALA A 57 7.03 -3.79 -3.30
C ALA A 57 7.06 -2.51 -4.15
N ALA A 58 6.56 -2.56 -5.38
CA ALA A 58 6.48 -1.41 -6.27
C ALA A 58 5.46 -0.33 -5.85
N THR A 59 4.56 -0.62 -4.91
CA THR A 59 3.58 0.36 -4.41
C THR A 59 4.18 1.40 -3.46
N GLY A 60 5.39 1.17 -2.95
CA GLY A 60 6.12 2.05 -2.05
C GLY A 60 7.60 2.14 -2.40
N ASP A 61 8.37 2.81 -1.55
CA ASP A 61 9.84 2.88 -1.66
C ASP A 61 10.54 1.98 -0.62
N PHE A 62 9.78 1.34 0.26
CA PHE A 62 10.24 0.33 1.18
C PHE A 62 9.19 -0.78 1.32
N PHE A 63 9.68 -2.01 1.25
CA PHE A 63 8.90 -3.22 1.37
C PHE A 63 9.60 -4.22 2.28
N ALA A 64 8.85 -4.84 3.16
CA ALA A 64 9.29 -6.01 3.90
C ALA A 64 8.23 -7.11 3.84
N PHE A 65 8.71 -8.33 3.66
CA PHE A 65 7.89 -9.52 3.58
C PHE A 65 8.34 -10.54 4.62
N SER A 66 7.39 -11.23 5.22
CA SER A 66 7.65 -12.38 6.08
C SER A 66 6.48 -13.35 6.06
N ASN A 67 6.77 -14.64 6.05
CA ASN A 67 5.79 -15.69 6.28
C ASN A 67 5.87 -16.16 7.73
N GLY A 68 4.71 -16.52 8.27
CA GLY A 68 4.62 -17.17 9.58
C GLY A 68 3.61 -18.31 9.55
N HIS A 69 3.62 -19.08 10.62
CA HIS A 69 2.60 -20.09 10.90
C HIS A 69 1.93 -19.77 12.23
N ASP A 70 0.62 -19.99 12.30
CA ASP A 70 -0.04 -20.10 13.58
C ASP A 70 0.22 -21.51 14.15
N ASP A 71 0.95 -21.57 15.26
CA ASP A 71 1.29 -22.82 15.96
C ASP A 71 0.04 -23.61 16.39
N TYR A 72 -1.14 -22.97 16.46
CA TYR A 72 -2.39 -23.61 16.87
C TYR A 72 -3.20 -24.22 15.73
N ASP A 73 -3.21 -23.59 14.55
CA ASP A 73 -4.12 -23.97 13.44
C ASP A 73 -3.39 -24.51 12.20
N TYR A 74 -2.05 -24.58 12.19
CA TYR A 74 -1.23 -24.94 11.01
C TYR A 74 -1.49 -24.09 9.75
N CYS A 75 -2.32 -23.06 9.84
CA CYS A 75 -2.56 -22.12 8.76
C CYS A 75 -1.36 -21.18 8.63
N GLY A 76 -0.78 -21.11 7.43
CA GLY A 76 0.20 -20.09 7.09
C GLY A 76 -0.44 -18.71 7.04
N TYR A 77 0.38 -17.68 7.25
CA TYR A 77 0.03 -16.31 6.93
C TYR A 77 1.21 -15.59 6.31
N SER A 78 0.91 -14.65 5.43
CA SER A 78 1.90 -13.74 4.86
C SER A 78 1.73 -12.37 5.49
N SER A 79 2.84 -11.71 5.81
CA SER A 79 2.84 -10.35 6.34
C SER A 79 3.69 -9.46 5.45
N PHE A 80 3.09 -8.35 5.06
CA PHE A 80 3.64 -7.33 4.21
C PHE A 80 3.74 -6.03 5.00
N TYR A 81 4.82 -5.30 4.78
CA TYR A 81 4.96 -3.94 5.26
C TYR A 81 5.35 -3.05 4.11
N VAL A 82 4.54 -2.03 3.85
CA VAL A 82 4.78 -1.04 2.80
C VAL A 82 4.95 0.33 3.44
N SER A 83 5.98 1.05 3.00
CA SER A 83 6.15 2.46 3.33
C SER A 83 6.51 3.24 2.06
N SER A 84 6.06 4.49 1.99
CA SER A 84 6.37 5.42 0.91
C SER A 84 6.76 6.77 1.50
N ALA A 85 7.65 7.51 0.83
CA ALA A 85 8.07 8.82 1.27
C ALA A 85 6.90 9.79 1.56
N PRO A 86 5.84 9.87 0.71
CA PRO A 86 4.69 10.73 1.00
C PRO A 86 3.96 10.34 2.29
N LEU A 87 3.75 9.04 2.53
CA LEU A 87 3.13 8.55 3.76
C LEU A 87 3.98 8.94 4.98
N ARG A 88 5.30 8.72 4.92
CA ARG A 88 6.20 9.06 6.03
C ARG A 88 6.18 10.55 6.33
N GLU A 89 6.30 11.37 5.30
CA GLU A 89 6.27 12.83 5.43
C GLU A 89 4.93 13.31 6.01
N TYR A 90 3.80 12.76 5.54
CA TYR A 90 2.49 13.16 6.03
C TYR A 90 2.36 12.96 7.55
N TYR A 91 2.76 11.79 8.06
CA TYR A 91 2.70 11.52 9.49
C TYR A 91 3.70 12.37 10.30
N ASP A 92 4.83 12.76 9.73
CA ASP A 92 5.74 13.73 10.35
C ASP A 92 5.12 15.14 10.43
N LEU A 93 4.45 15.59 9.36
CA LEU A 93 3.70 16.85 9.37
C LEU A 93 2.56 16.82 10.40
N CYS A 94 1.86 15.69 10.54
CA CYS A 94 0.85 15.49 11.58
C CYS A 94 1.44 15.64 12.99
N ARG A 95 2.67 15.15 13.24
CA ARG A 95 3.35 15.34 14.53
C ARG A 95 3.62 16.82 14.79
N ILE A 96 4.11 17.55 13.78
CA ILE A 96 4.34 18.99 13.87
C ILE A 96 3.04 19.72 14.18
N HIS A 97 1.97 19.40 13.46
CA HIS A 97 0.64 19.97 13.69
C HIS A 97 0.15 19.68 15.12
N ALA A 98 0.16 18.43 15.56
CA ALA A 98 -0.27 18.03 16.90
C ALA A 98 0.49 18.77 18.00
N GLN A 99 1.82 18.88 17.87
CA GLN A 99 2.68 19.61 18.80
C GLN A 99 2.33 21.09 18.84
N LYS A 100 2.19 21.73 17.67
CA LYS A 100 1.85 23.15 17.55
C LYS A 100 0.51 23.47 18.23
N HIS A 101 -0.47 22.58 18.09
CA HIS A 101 -1.81 22.76 18.63
C HIS A 101 -2.02 22.16 20.03
N GLY A 102 -0.94 21.68 20.67
CA GLY A 102 -1.01 21.10 22.02
C GLY A 102 -1.88 19.84 22.13
N ARG A 103 -2.05 19.10 21.03
CA ARG A 103 -2.90 17.91 20.95
C ARG A 103 -2.08 16.65 21.13
N ARG A 104 -2.72 15.59 21.64
CA ARG A 104 -2.15 14.24 21.54
C ARG A 104 -2.13 13.82 20.08
N TYR A 105 -1.02 13.28 19.60
CA TYR A 105 -0.84 12.86 18.20
C TYR A 105 -1.98 11.95 17.71
N GLN A 106 -2.39 10.94 18.48
CA GLN A 106 -3.49 10.02 18.10
C GLN A 106 -4.88 10.69 18.05
N LYS A 107 -5.00 11.93 18.53
CA LYS A 107 -6.23 12.73 18.48
C LYS A 107 -6.11 13.89 17.51
N ASP A 108 -5.03 13.95 16.74
CA ASP A 108 -4.87 14.94 15.71
C ASP A 108 -5.84 14.68 14.55
N PRO A 109 -6.58 15.69 14.06
CA PRO A 109 -7.57 15.48 13.01
C PRO A 109 -6.96 14.93 11.71
N TYR A 110 -5.72 15.29 11.38
CA TYR A 110 -5.05 14.81 10.17
C TYR A 110 -4.64 13.33 10.30
N VAL A 111 -4.24 12.89 11.50
CA VAL A 111 -4.00 11.47 11.80
C VAL A 111 -5.30 10.69 11.70
N MET A 112 -6.36 11.13 12.37
CA MET A 112 -7.64 10.44 12.37
C MET A 112 -8.24 10.33 10.95
N LYS A 113 -8.14 11.40 10.15
CA LYS A 113 -8.60 11.41 8.75
C LYS A 113 -7.82 10.42 7.89
N ALA A 114 -6.49 10.44 7.96
CA ALA A 114 -5.64 9.55 7.18
C ALA A 114 -5.84 8.08 7.58
N ASP A 115 -5.88 7.80 8.88
CA ASP A 115 -6.09 6.44 9.37
C ASP A 115 -7.46 5.89 8.95
N HIS A 116 -8.48 6.74 8.95
CA HIS A 116 -9.79 6.38 8.44
C HIS A 116 -9.78 6.12 6.93
N PHE A 117 -9.13 6.99 6.14
CA PHE A 117 -9.01 6.82 4.70
C PHE A 117 -8.33 5.48 4.36
N VAL A 118 -7.14 5.21 4.91
CA VAL A 118 -6.40 3.96 4.68
C VAL A 118 -7.24 2.75 5.03
N CYS A 119 -7.90 2.74 6.20
CA CYS A 119 -8.76 1.63 6.60
C CYS A 119 -9.96 1.47 5.65
N GLN A 120 -10.61 2.56 5.24
CA GLN A 120 -11.75 2.51 4.34
C GLN A 120 -11.35 2.00 2.95
N THR A 121 -10.27 2.52 2.36
CA THR A 121 -9.80 2.10 1.04
C THR A 121 -9.44 0.62 1.01
N LEU A 122 -8.73 0.13 2.04
CA LEU A 122 -8.38 -1.30 2.14
C LEU A 122 -9.59 -2.19 2.39
N LEU A 123 -10.48 -1.83 3.32
CA LEU A 123 -11.68 -2.64 3.62
C LEU A 123 -12.73 -2.58 2.51
N HIS A 124 -12.76 -1.52 1.71
CA HIS A 124 -13.63 -1.43 0.54
C HIS A 124 -13.14 -2.33 -0.59
N SER A 125 -11.83 -2.28 -0.87
CA SER A 125 -11.21 -3.04 -1.96
C SER A 125 -11.06 -4.51 -1.62
N VAL A 126 -10.74 -4.80 -0.35
CA VAL A 126 -10.46 -6.14 0.17
C VAL A 126 -11.22 -6.34 1.49
N PRO A 127 -12.53 -6.67 1.43
CA PRO A 127 -13.41 -6.67 2.61
C PRO A 127 -13.14 -7.82 3.59
N TYR A 128 -12.46 -8.87 3.17
CA TYR A 128 -12.16 -10.05 3.97
C TYR A 128 -10.75 -10.57 3.67
N GLY A 129 -10.20 -11.37 4.59
CA GLY A 129 -8.94 -12.06 4.39
C GLY A 129 -7.69 -11.23 4.67
N ILE A 130 -7.85 -9.99 5.17
CA ILE A 130 -6.73 -9.13 5.56
C ILE A 130 -6.87 -8.60 6.99
N TRP A 131 -5.74 -8.45 7.65
CA TRP A 131 -5.58 -7.67 8.87
C TRP A 131 -4.68 -6.48 8.59
N VAL A 132 -5.14 -5.28 8.93
CA VAL A 132 -4.44 -4.03 8.61
C VAL A 132 -4.06 -3.31 9.89
N ARG A 133 -2.83 -2.80 9.92
CA ARG A 133 -2.36 -1.90 10.96
C ARG A 133 -1.49 -0.80 10.37
N ILE A 134 -1.84 0.44 10.69
CA ILE A 134 -0.98 1.59 10.42
C ILE A 134 0.06 1.66 11.54
N SER A 135 1.33 1.60 11.16
CA SER A 135 2.45 1.82 12.06
C SER A 135 2.86 3.28 11.98
N THR A 136 3.01 3.92 13.14
CA THR A 136 3.58 5.27 13.24
C THR A 136 4.70 5.26 14.29
N ASN A 137 5.93 4.98 13.88
CA ASN A 137 7.09 4.97 14.75
C ASN A 137 8.14 6.01 14.31
N PRO A 138 8.30 7.13 15.02
CA PRO A 138 9.25 8.18 14.63
C PRO A 138 10.72 7.79 14.86
N THR A 139 11.02 6.70 15.56
CA THR A 139 12.41 6.31 15.88
C THR A 139 13.07 5.43 14.83
N HIS A 140 12.35 5.08 13.76
CA HIS A 140 12.82 4.21 12.68
C HIS A 140 12.56 4.90 11.35
N GLU A 141 13.53 4.87 10.43
CA GLU A 141 13.46 5.55 9.11
C GLU A 141 12.19 5.18 8.36
N TYR A 142 11.88 3.89 8.30
CA TYR A 142 10.64 3.35 7.72
C TYR A 142 9.60 3.02 8.78
N GLY A 143 9.55 3.77 9.89
CA GLY A 143 8.65 3.46 11.01
C GLY A 143 7.19 3.89 10.79
N ASN A 144 6.95 4.77 9.81
CA ASN A 144 5.61 5.13 9.35
C ASN A 144 5.28 4.31 8.10
N GLY A 145 4.21 3.53 8.12
CA GLY A 145 3.84 2.63 7.02
C GLY A 145 2.66 1.74 7.37
N ILE A 146 2.32 0.84 6.45
CA ILE A 146 1.13 0.00 6.53
C ILE A 146 1.59 -1.45 6.64
N ALA A 147 1.24 -2.09 7.75
CA ALA A 147 1.40 -3.52 7.95
C ALA A 147 0.10 -4.22 7.54
N ILE A 148 0.22 -5.26 6.71
CA ILE A 148 -0.89 -6.04 6.19
C ILE A 148 -0.56 -7.50 6.40
N GLN A 149 -1.49 -8.25 6.95
CA GLN A 149 -1.37 -9.70 7.08
C GLN A 149 -2.51 -10.37 6.31
N THR A 150 -2.20 -11.43 5.59
CA THR A 150 -3.16 -12.22 4.80
C THR A 150 -3.07 -13.69 5.20
N TYR A 151 -4.17 -14.42 5.04
CA TYR A 151 -4.15 -15.88 5.14
C TYR A 151 -3.45 -16.52 3.93
N GLU A 152 -3.03 -17.78 4.06
CA GLU A 152 -2.31 -18.55 3.03
C GLU A 152 -3.05 -18.64 1.69
N ASP A 153 -4.37 -18.66 1.73
CA ASP A 153 -5.29 -18.81 0.61
C ASP A 153 -5.89 -17.47 0.12
N PHE A 154 -5.24 -16.36 0.47
CA PHE A 154 -5.63 -15.03 0.00
C PHE A 154 -5.43 -14.88 -1.52
N CYS A 155 -6.47 -14.41 -2.21
CA CYS A 155 -6.48 -14.24 -3.67
C CYS A 155 -6.80 -12.81 -4.14
N GLY A 156 -6.99 -11.86 -3.22
CA GLY A 156 -7.35 -10.46 -3.51
C GLY A 156 -6.17 -9.53 -3.74
N PHE A 157 -5.04 -10.04 -4.25
CA PHE A 157 -3.80 -9.27 -4.40
C PHE A 157 -3.92 -8.14 -5.42
N TYR A 158 -4.71 -8.33 -6.48
CA TYR A 158 -4.97 -7.28 -7.46
C TYR A 158 -5.62 -6.06 -6.78
N GLU A 159 -6.73 -6.29 -6.08
CA GLU A 159 -7.47 -5.26 -5.35
C GLU A 159 -6.62 -4.62 -4.25
N LEU A 160 -5.78 -5.42 -3.57
CA LEU A 160 -4.85 -4.95 -2.55
C LEU A 160 -3.80 -3.99 -3.14
N ILE A 161 -3.19 -4.34 -4.28
CA ILE A 161 -2.17 -3.51 -4.93
C ILE A 161 -2.80 -2.20 -5.41
N THR A 162 -3.96 -2.25 -6.06
CA THR A 162 -4.66 -1.03 -6.50
C THR A 162 -4.99 -0.11 -5.32
N ALA A 163 -5.48 -0.67 -4.20
CA ALA A 163 -5.75 0.10 -2.98
C ALA A 163 -4.50 0.75 -2.39
N LEU A 164 -3.35 0.07 -2.42
CA LEU A 164 -2.07 0.62 -1.94
C LEU A 164 -1.57 1.76 -2.83
N LEU A 165 -1.73 1.64 -4.15
CA LEU A 165 -1.41 2.72 -5.09
C LEU A 165 -2.28 3.96 -4.85
N GLU A 166 -3.60 3.77 -4.67
CA GLU A 166 -4.54 4.86 -4.33
C GLU A 166 -4.14 5.54 -3.01
N ILE A 167 -3.77 4.76 -1.99
CA ILE A 167 -3.31 5.28 -0.71
C ILE A 167 -2.03 6.11 -0.86
N THR A 168 -1.06 5.64 -1.64
CA THR A 168 0.17 6.39 -1.89
C THR A 168 -0.15 7.73 -2.58
N GLU A 169 -1.05 7.73 -3.56
CA GLU A 169 -1.47 8.95 -4.25
C GLU A 169 -2.22 9.93 -3.34
N TYR A 170 -3.11 9.42 -2.48
CA TYR A 170 -3.76 10.22 -1.44
C TYR A 170 -2.73 10.95 -0.56
N PHE A 171 -1.68 10.24 -0.11
CA PHE A 171 -0.64 10.87 0.72
C PHE A 171 0.21 11.88 -0.05
N LYS A 172 0.50 11.66 -1.35
CA LYS A 172 1.18 12.68 -2.18
C LYS A 172 0.39 14.00 -2.18
N TYR A 173 -0.92 13.93 -2.38
CA TYR A 173 -1.78 15.10 -2.38
C TYR A 173 -1.89 15.77 -0.99
N GLU A 174 -2.17 14.98 0.05
CA GLU A 174 -2.44 15.52 1.39
C GLU A 174 -1.18 16.09 2.07
N VAL A 175 0.03 15.61 1.71
CA VAL A 175 1.29 16.24 2.11
C VAL A 175 1.34 17.69 1.65
N GLU A 176 1.02 17.97 0.39
CA GLU A 176 1.08 19.34 -0.13
C GLU A 176 0.06 20.26 0.55
N VAL A 177 -1.15 19.74 0.80
CA VAL A 177 -2.21 20.45 1.53
C VAL A 177 -1.75 20.81 2.94
N LEU A 178 -1.34 19.81 3.73
CA LEU A 178 -0.95 20.03 5.13
C LEU A 178 0.31 20.89 5.24
N ARG A 179 1.27 20.73 4.31
CA ARG A 179 2.48 21.58 4.26
C ARG A 179 2.14 23.03 3.91
N HIS A 180 1.16 23.27 3.06
CA HIS A 180 0.67 24.62 2.78
C HIS A 180 -0.01 25.24 4.01
N GLU A 181 -0.95 24.53 4.64
CA GLU A 181 -1.66 25.01 5.84
C GLU A 181 -0.70 25.36 6.98
N LEU A 182 0.25 24.48 7.29
CA LEU A 182 1.26 24.72 8.32
C LEU A 182 2.16 25.93 8.02
N ARG A 183 2.40 26.24 6.74
CA ARG A 183 3.16 27.44 6.32
C ARG A 183 2.35 28.71 6.50
N GLU A 184 1.08 28.72 6.11
CA GLU A 184 0.22 29.91 6.27
C GLU A 184 -0.02 30.22 7.75
N GLU A 185 -0.32 29.22 8.57
CA GLU A 185 -0.47 29.43 10.01
C GLU A 185 0.84 29.90 10.69
N ARG A 186 2.01 29.65 10.09
CA ARG A 186 3.30 30.19 10.59
C ARG A 186 3.46 31.67 10.24
N LYS A 187 2.99 32.10 9.07
CA LYS A 187 3.00 33.51 8.66
C LYS A 187 2.06 34.34 9.51
N GLU A 188 0.89 33.80 9.87
CA GLU A 188 -0.10 34.49 10.72
C GLU A 188 0.37 34.66 12.17
N ALA A 189 1.29 33.80 12.64
CA ALA A 189 1.83 33.84 13.99
C ALA A 189 3.09 34.71 14.14
N ALA A 190 3.65 35.23 13.04
CA ALA A 190 4.87 36.04 12.99
C ALA A 190 4.56 37.53 12.83
#